data_AF-A0A7W1KRZ3-F1
#
_entry.id   AF-A0A7W1KRZ3-F1
#
_cell.length_a   1.000
_cell.length_b   1.000
_cell.length_c   1.000
_cell.angle_alpha   90.00
_cell.angle_beta   90.00
_cell.angle_gamma   90.00
#
_symmetry.space_group_name_H-M   'P 1'
#
loop_
_entity.id
_entity.type
_entity.pdbx_description
1 polymer ?
#
loop_
_entity_poly.entity_id
_entity_poly.type
_entity_poly.pdbx_seq_one_letter_code
_entity_poly.pdbx_strand_id
1 'polypeptide(L)'
;MGQFYVGMVTNEASQPSFDYGTVKTGVVGLVVGLPETQPQGTPDAGSFSNGLITIAVSKDKIGNVTTGDLLGDFSVRTYKTPEGNYVRSTDAIDTTGNATANDFTANAATYAVVGTGPELNSVLSRKKHGTAGTFDLNLPRTAPFGIEPRTGGSTGAHKLVFTFADPVAFVSASVTKGTGTVSTYSGNGTPAITLNLSGVTDMQTIEVTLSVSDGSHALSIPASMGVLAGDVTGDRVVNSTDQNSINSKSGQITKATTYRADVTIDGIINGNDASFVGNRSGNKLP
;
A
#
# COMPACT_ATOMS: atom_id res chain seq x y z
N MET A 1 6.48 -29.55 -1.60
CA MET A 1 7.61 -28.70 -1.99
C MET A 1 7.75 -28.76 -3.50
N GLY A 2 7.58 -27.63 -4.20
CA GLY A 2 7.83 -27.52 -5.63
C GLY A 2 9.18 -26.87 -5.88
N GLN A 3 9.96 -27.42 -6.82
CA GLN A 3 11.14 -26.74 -7.34
C GLN A 3 10.74 -26.00 -8.61
N PHE A 4 11.09 -24.71 -8.69
CA PHE A 4 10.79 -23.86 -9.83
C PHE A 4 12.09 -23.31 -10.42
N TYR A 5 12.06 -22.97 -11.70
CA TYR A 5 13.16 -22.28 -12.35
C TYR A 5 12.65 -21.09 -13.17
N VAL A 6 13.53 -20.11 -13.34
CA VAL A 6 13.41 -19.05 -14.33
C VAL A 6 14.66 -19.08 -15.19
N GLY A 7 14.51 -18.86 -16.49
CA GLY A 7 15.59 -18.94 -17.45
C GLY A 7 15.63 -17.73 -18.37
N MET A 8 16.85 -17.42 -18.82
CA MET A 8 17.10 -16.53 -19.94
C MET A 8 17.99 -17.27 -20.93
N VAL A 9 17.59 -17.30 -22.19
CA VAL A 9 18.36 -17.86 -23.30
C VAL A 9 18.58 -16.78 -24.33
N THR A 10 19.83 -16.62 -24.75
CA THR A 10 20.20 -15.70 -25.82
C THR A 10 20.41 -16.49 -27.11
N ASN A 11 19.77 -16.07 -28.21
CA ASN A 11 19.96 -16.71 -29.51
C ASN A 11 21.27 -16.26 -30.19
N GLU A 12 21.57 -16.81 -31.37
CA GLU A 12 22.77 -16.47 -32.17
C GLU A 12 22.84 -14.98 -32.53
N ALA A 13 21.70 -14.30 -32.62
CA ALA A 13 21.60 -12.86 -32.86
C ALA A 13 21.73 -12.01 -31.58
N SER A 14 22.15 -12.61 -30.46
CA SER A 14 22.26 -11.96 -29.15
C SER A 14 20.92 -11.44 -28.58
N GLN A 15 19.79 -11.95 -29.07
CA GLN A 15 18.48 -11.56 -28.56
C GLN A 15 18.07 -12.45 -27.38
N PRO A 16 17.70 -11.87 -26.22
CA PRO A 16 17.27 -12.61 -25.07
C PRO A 16 15.82 -13.10 -25.22
N SER A 17 15.56 -14.29 -24.71
CA SER A 17 14.24 -14.88 -24.49
C SER A 17 14.18 -15.42 -23.06
N PHE A 18 12.99 -15.48 -22.48
CA PHE A 18 12.81 -15.83 -21.07
C PHE A 18 11.74 -16.91 -20.90
N ASP A 19 11.97 -17.82 -19.98
CA ASP A 19 11.05 -18.91 -19.64
C ASP A 19 10.98 -19.16 -18.14
N TYR A 20 9.94 -19.88 -17.73
CA TYR A 20 9.82 -20.39 -16.37
C TYR A 20 9.19 -21.78 -16.38
N GLY A 21 9.38 -22.50 -15.30
CA GLY A 21 8.70 -23.77 -15.09
C GLY A 21 9.09 -24.48 -13.82
N THR A 22 8.97 -25.80 -13.84
CA THR A 22 9.28 -26.66 -12.69
C THR A 22 10.56 -27.44 -12.92
N VAL A 23 11.18 -27.90 -11.84
CA VAL A 23 12.29 -28.86 -11.89
C VAL A 23 11.79 -30.19 -11.35
N LYS A 24 12.03 -31.27 -12.09
CA LYS A 24 11.71 -32.64 -11.67
C LYS A 24 12.97 -33.47 -11.62
N THR A 25 13.16 -34.18 -10.52
CA THR A 25 14.22 -35.18 -10.40
C THR A 25 13.57 -36.55 -10.53
N GLY A 26 13.84 -37.25 -11.65
CA GLY A 26 13.37 -38.62 -11.81
C GLY A 26 14.04 -39.53 -10.77
N VAL A 27 13.31 -40.51 -10.24
CA VAL A 27 13.88 -41.57 -9.38
C VAL A 27 13.72 -42.89 -10.11
N VAL A 28 14.84 -43.56 -10.41
CA VAL A 28 14.84 -44.89 -11.04
C VAL A 28 15.49 -45.86 -10.06
N GLY A 29 14.65 -46.63 -9.36
CA GLY A 29 15.10 -47.53 -8.30
C GLY A 29 15.63 -46.76 -7.08
N LEU A 30 16.85 -47.07 -6.63
CA LEU A 30 17.54 -46.39 -5.52
C LEU A 30 18.41 -45.21 -5.99
N VAL A 31 18.47 -44.95 -7.29
CA VAL A 31 19.31 -43.88 -7.86
C VAL A 31 18.45 -42.65 -8.10
N VAL A 32 18.84 -41.55 -7.45
CA VAL A 32 18.28 -40.22 -7.73
C VAL A 32 18.84 -39.76 -9.08
N GLY A 33 17.95 -39.52 -10.04
CA GLY A 33 18.28 -39.07 -11.38
C GLY A 33 18.76 -37.63 -11.43
N LEU A 34 19.02 -37.14 -12.63
CA LEU A 34 19.37 -35.74 -12.85
C LEU A 34 18.11 -34.87 -12.74
N PRO A 35 18.19 -33.70 -12.07
CA PRO A 35 17.11 -32.71 -12.15
C PRO A 35 16.95 -32.22 -13.59
N GLU A 36 15.74 -32.28 -14.10
CA GLU A 36 15.36 -31.81 -15.44
C GLU A 36 14.38 -30.64 -15.34
N THR A 37 14.63 -29.59 -16.12
CA THR A 37 13.71 -28.46 -16.26
C THR A 37 12.52 -28.84 -17.14
N GLN A 38 11.33 -28.44 -16.71
CA GLN A 38 10.07 -28.67 -17.40
C GLN A 38 9.44 -27.29 -17.66
N PRO A 39 9.63 -26.71 -18.86
CA PRO A 39 9.09 -25.41 -19.21
C PRO A 39 7.57 -25.38 -19.09
N GLN A 40 7.04 -24.34 -18.46
CA GLN A 40 5.60 -24.12 -18.32
C GLN A 40 5.09 -22.93 -19.13
N GLY A 41 5.96 -21.95 -19.42
CA GLY A 41 5.60 -20.83 -20.28
C GLY A 41 6.56 -19.65 -20.16
N THR A 42 6.07 -18.48 -20.56
CA THR A 42 6.80 -17.21 -20.46
C THR A 42 6.50 -16.48 -19.14
N PRO A 43 7.51 -15.87 -18.51
CA PRO A 43 7.31 -15.06 -17.32
C PRO A 43 6.45 -13.82 -17.61
N ASP A 44 5.96 -13.13 -16.57
CA ASP A 44 5.15 -11.93 -16.71
C ASP A 44 5.97 -10.73 -17.21
N ALA A 45 7.25 -10.69 -16.83
CA ALA A 45 8.21 -9.77 -17.41
C ALA A 45 9.60 -10.44 -17.45
N GLY A 46 10.38 -10.10 -18.47
CA GLY A 46 11.76 -10.50 -18.62
C GLY A 46 12.55 -9.35 -19.26
N SER A 47 13.66 -8.96 -18.67
CA SER A 47 14.54 -7.94 -19.24
C SER A 47 16.01 -8.24 -18.96
N PHE A 48 16.86 -7.80 -19.89
CA PHE A 48 18.30 -7.81 -19.74
C PHE A 48 18.85 -6.45 -20.17
N SER A 49 19.37 -5.68 -19.22
CA SER A 49 19.93 -4.35 -19.48
C SER A 49 21.07 -4.06 -18.52
N ASN A 50 22.17 -3.50 -19.03
CA ASN A 50 23.35 -3.14 -18.24
C ASN A 50 23.89 -4.29 -17.35
N GLY A 51 23.83 -5.53 -17.84
CA GLY A 51 24.28 -6.71 -17.09
C GLY A 51 23.30 -7.22 -16.02
N LEU A 52 22.15 -6.55 -15.82
CA LEU A 52 21.10 -6.98 -14.91
C LEU A 52 20.03 -7.79 -15.66
N ILE A 53 19.76 -9.01 -15.18
CA ILE A 53 18.65 -9.84 -15.61
C ILE A 53 17.51 -9.67 -14.60
N THR A 54 16.33 -9.27 -15.06
CA THR A 54 15.12 -9.21 -14.23
C THR A 54 14.06 -10.12 -14.82
N ILE A 55 13.58 -11.09 -14.04
CA ILE A 55 12.48 -11.98 -14.42
C ILE A 55 11.42 -11.91 -13.32
N ALA A 56 10.19 -11.56 -13.70
CA ALA A 56 9.06 -11.50 -12.79
C ALA A 56 8.06 -12.61 -13.13
N VAL A 57 7.69 -13.40 -12.11
CA VAL A 57 6.69 -14.46 -12.23
C VAL A 57 5.69 -14.29 -11.09
N SER A 58 4.41 -14.24 -11.46
CA SER A 58 3.30 -14.10 -10.54
C SER A 58 3.20 -15.32 -9.65
N LYS A 59 2.90 -15.11 -8.37
CA LYS A 59 2.93 -16.18 -7.36
C LYS A 59 2.01 -17.35 -7.70
N ASP A 60 0.89 -17.11 -8.36
CA ASP A 60 -0.06 -18.14 -8.81
C ASP A 60 0.56 -19.11 -9.85
N LYS A 61 1.57 -18.66 -10.60
CA LYS A 61 2.35 -19.50 -11.52
C LYS A 61 3.39 -20.36 -10.82
N ILE A 62 3.73 -20.07 -9.57
CA ILE A 62 4.80 -20.74 -8.80
C ILE A 62 4.30 -21.28 -7.45
N GLY A 63 3.10 -21.84 -7.42
CA GLY A 63 2.59 -22.53 -6.24
C GLY A 63 1.95 -21.63 -5.16
N ASN A 64 1.57 -20.40 -5.53
CA ASN A 64 0.91 -19.42 -4.66
C ASN A 64 1.72 -19.06 -3.41
N VAL A 65 3.03 -18.87 -3.57
CA VAL A 65 3.93 -18.50 -2.46
C VAL A 65 3.40 -17.26 -1.71
N THR A 66 3.43 -17.34 -0.39
CA THR A 66 2.95 -16.34 0.56
C THR A 66 4.06 -15.85 1.49
N THR A 67 3.85 -14.71 2.14
CA THR A 67 4.78 -14.20 3.16
C THR A 67 4.94 -15.22 4.29
N GLY A 68 6.18 -15.46 4.70
CA GLY A 68 6.55 -16.46 5.70
C GLY A 68 6.86 -17.84 5.13
N ASP A 69 6.56 -18.10 3.85
CA ASP A 69 6.99 -19.33 3.21
C ASP A 69 8.52 -19.41 3.17
N LEU A 70 9.03 -20.61 3.45
CA LEU A 70 10.46 -20.87 3.51
C LEU A 70 11.01 -21.21 2.12
N LEU A 71 12.09 -20.54 1.73
CA LEU A 71 12.86 -20.86 0.53
C LEU A 71 14.08 -21.69 0.95
N GLY A 72 14.11 -22.95 0.50
CA GLY A 72 15.15 -23.90 0.88
C GLY A 72 16.52 -23.58 0.29
N ASP A 73 16.58 -23.20 -0.99
CA ASP A 73 17.83 -22.89 -1.70
C ASP A 73 17.54 -21.97 -2.90
N PHE A 74 18.53 -21.16 -3.27
CA PHE A 74 18.61 -20.48 -4.55
C PHE A 74 19.85 -20.98 -5.29
N SER A 75 19.65 -21.59 -6.45
CA SER A 75 20.74 -22.10 -7.29
C SER A 75 20.75 -21.36 -8.62
N VAL A 76 21.86 -20.71 -8.93
CA VAL A 76 22.11 -20.14 -10.26
C VAL A 76 22.95 -21.12 -11.05
N ARG A 77 22.54 -21.37 -12.29
CA ARG A 77 23.28 -22.22 -13.22
C ARG A 77 23.32 -21.59 -14.61
N THR A 78 24.53 -21.48 -15.15
CA THR A 78 24.75 -21.12 -16.55
C THR A 78 24.94 -22.40 -17.37
N TYR A 79 24.14 -22.56 -18.42
CA TYR A 79 24.32 -23.62 -19.41
C TYR A 79 24.91 -23.03 -20.68
N LYS A 80 25.95 -23.66 -21.23
CA LYS A 80 26.38 -23.41 -22.61
C LYS A 80 25.70 -24.45 -23.50
N THR A 81 24.91 -24.04 -24.48
CA THR A 81 24.38 -24.99 -25.48
C THR A 81 24.54 -24.46 -26.89
N PRO A 82 25.16 -25.27 -27.76
CA PRO A 82 24.68 -25.33 -29.14
C PRO A 82 24.20 -26.74 -29.59
N GLU A 83 24.43 -27.83 -28.84
CA GLU A 83 24.33 -29.19 -29.41
C GLU A 83 23.77 -30.28 -28.45
N GLY A 84 22.77 -29.97 -27.64
CA GLY A 84 22.02 -31.01 -26.89
C GLY A 84 22.78 -31.73 -25.76
N ASN A 85 24.00 -31.31 -25.43
CA ASN A 85 24.74 -31.83 -24.28
C ASN A 85 24.47 -30.97 -23.05
N TYR A 86 23.89 -31.57 -22.01
CA TYR A 86 23.82 -30.98 -20.68
C TYR A 86 25.22 -30.94 -20.07
N VAL A 87 26.01 -29.91 -20.37
CA VAL A 87 27.27 -29.70 -19.67
C VAL A 87 26.92 -29.20 -18.26
N ARG A 88 27.13 -30.06 -17.26
CA ARG A 88 27.28 -29.58 -15.88
C ARG A 88 28.46 -28.61 -15.90
N SER A 89 28.18 -27.31 -15.92
CA SER A 89 29.21 -26.34 -15.54
C SER A 89 29.67 -26.72 -14.14
N THR A 90 30.91 -27.18 -14.02
CA THR A 90 31.65 -27.25 -12.75
C THR A 90 32.14 -25.88 -12.31
N ASP A 91 32.00 -24.87 -13.17
CA ASP A 91 32.77 -23.63 -13.10
C ASP A 91 31.99 -22.47 -12.47
N ALA A 92 30.66 -22.60 -12.33
CA ALA A 92 29.83 -21.65 -11.58
C ALA A 92 28.47 -22.26 -11.19
N ILE A 93 28.42 -22.90 -10.02
CA ILE A 93 27.17 -23.08 -9.26
C ILE A 93 27.29 -22.17 -8.06
N ASP A 94 26.55 -21.06 -8.06
CA ASP A 94 26.31 -20.31 -6.84
C ASP A 94 25.01 -20.85 -6.24
N THR A 95 25.16 -21.70 -5.22
CA THR A 95 24.06 -22.22 -4.42
C THR A 95 24.17 -21.63 -3.04
N THR A 96 23.06 -21.10 -2.55
CA THR A 96 22.99 -20.52 -1.20
C THR A 96 22.67 -21.57 -0.13
N GLY A 97 22.33 -22.79 -0.54
CA GLY A 97 22.08 -23.94 0.32
C GLY A 97 23.35 -24.54 0.90
N ASN A 98 23.32 -24.84 2.20
CA ASN A 98 24.30 -25.74 2.80
C ASN A 98 24.01 -27.17 2.32
N ALA A 99 25.02 -27.93 1.89
CA ALA A 99 24.88 -29.29 1.35
C ALA A 99 24.20 -30.30 2.30
N THR A 100 23.94 -29.92 3.56
CA THR A 100 23.26 -30.71 4.59
C THR A 100 21.92 -30.13 5.05
N ALA A 101 21.41 -29.06 4.44
CA ALA A 101 20.12 -28.47 4.80
C ALA A 101 18.97 -29.42 4.45
N ASN A 102 18.45 -30.12 5.45
CA ASN A 102 17.21 -30.88 5.42
C ASN A 102 16.30 -30.36 6.54
N ASP A 103 15.00 -30.56 6.41
CA ASP A 103 13.95 -30.03 7.32
C ASP A 103 14.11 -30.52 8.78
N PHE A 104 15.04 -31.43 9.06
CA PHE A 104 15.18 -32.16 10.33
C PHE A 104 16.55 -32.02 11.01
N THR A 105 17.48 -31.19 10.51
CA THR A 105 18.74 -30.89 11.20
C THR A 105 18.96 -29.37 11.27
N ALA A 106 19.75 -28.93 12.24
CA ALA A 106 19.77 -27.59 12.86
C ALA A 106 20.14 -26.37 11.98
N ASN A 107 19.79 -26.37 10.69
CA ASN A 107 19.97 -25.27 9.77
C ASN A 107 18.60 -24.96 9.15
N ALA A 108 17.78 -24.19 9.88
CA ALA A 108 16.50 -23.68 9.39
C ALA A 108 16.70 -22.95 8.05
N ALA A 109 15.67 -22.99 7.19
CA ALA A 109 15.66 -22.40 5.85
C ALA A 109 16.51 -21.13 5.70
N THR A 110 17.39 -21.10 4.70
CA THR A 110 18.36 -20.00 4.54
C THR A 110 17.65 -18.67 4.20
N TYR A 111 16.45 -18.72 3.61
CA TYR A 111 15.67 -17.53 3.25
C TYR A 111 14.17 -17.74 3.51
N ALA A 112 13.46 -16.64 3.78
CA ALA A 112 12.00 -16.60 3.84
C ALA A 112 11.46 -15.59 2.83
N VAL A 113 10.30 -15.89 2.26
CA VAL A 113 9.59 -14.92 1.42
C VAL A 113 8.99 -13.85 2.32
N VAL A 114 9.45 -12.62 2.14
CA VAL A 114 8.96 -11.48 2.93
C VAL A 114 7.80 -10.75 2.26
N GLY A 115 7.55 -11.00 0.96
CA GLY A 115 6.50 -10.35 0.19
C GLY A 115 6.82 -8.91 -0.20
N THR A 116 5.83 -8.19 -0.71
CA THR A 116 5.89 -6.73 -0.87
C THR A 116 5.52 -6.05 0.45
N GLY A 117 6.12 -4.91 0.76
CA GLY A 117 5.79 -4.16 1.97
C GLY A 117 4.32 -3.68 2.02
N PRO A 118 3.89 -3.06 3.13
CA PRO A 118 2.51 -2.67 3.35
C PRO A 118 1.90 -1.88 2.18
N GLU A 119 0.77 -2.35 1.64
CA GLU A 119 0.03 -1.63 0.60
C GLU A 119 -1.08 -0.80 1.25
N LEU A 120 -1.04 0.53 1.05
CA LEU A 120 -2.06 1.45 1.53
C LEU A 120 -3.10 1.72 0.43
N ASN A 121 -4.34 1.32 0.69
CA ASN A 121 -5.49 1.46 -0.20
C ASN A 121 -6.11 2.85 -0.16
N SER A 122 -6.27 3.45 1.03
CA SER A 122 -6.94 4.75 1.16
C SER A 122 -6.55 5.52 2.41
N VAL A 123 -6.68 6.84 2.33
CA VAL A 123 -6.64 7.75 3.48
C VAL A 123 -7.92 8.59 3.49
N LEU A 124 -8.61 8.63 4.63
CA LEU A 124 -9.91 9.30 4.76
C LEU A 124 -9.91 10.24 5.96
N SER A 125 -10.59 11.37 5.86
CA SER A 125 -11.03 12.16 7.02
C SER A 125 -12.44 11.73 7.43
N ARG A 126 -12.58 11.20 8.64
CA ARG A 126 -13.81 10.56 9.14
C ARG A 126 -14.48 11.39 10.23
N LYS A 127 -15.74 11.80 10.04
CA LYS A 127 -16.52 12.50 11.08
C LYS A 127 -17.90 11.88 11.26
N LYS A 128 -18.41 11.92 12.50
CA LYS A 128 -19.77 11.52 12.84
C LYS A 128 -20.65 12.75 12.90
N HIS A 129 -21.75 12.72 12.18
CA HIS A 129 -22.72 13.80 12.01
C HIS A 129 -23.98 13.47 12.82
N GLY A 130 -23.98 13.87 14.10
CA GLY A 130 -25.07 13.56 15.03
C GLY A 130 -25.58 12.11 14.96
N THR A 131 -26.88 11.95 14.71
CA THR A 131 -27.55 10.66 14.50
C THR A 131 -27.58 10.22 13.04
N ALA A 132 -27.21 11.09 12.09
CA ALA A 132 -27.19 10.78 10.66
C ALA A 132 -26.10 9.78 10.27
N GLY A 133 -25.08 9.60 11.11
CA GLY A 133 -24.08 8.55 10.98
C GLY A 133 -22.66 9.07 10.79
N THR A 134 -21.78 8.22 10.26
CA THR A 134 -20.37 8.55 10.03
C THR A 134 -20.13 8.69 8.54
N PHE A 135 -19.44 9.76 8.14
CA PHE A 135 -19.13 10.04 6.74
C PHE A 135 -17.65 10.31 6.55
N ASP A 136 -17.13 9.73 5.48
CA ASP A 136 -15.73 9.78 5.10
C ASP A 136 -15.50 10.73 3.95
N LEU A 137 -14.42 11.47 4.04
CA LEU A 137 -13.93 12.38 3.03
C LEU A 137 -12.60 11.84 2.51
N ASN A 138 -12.55 11.52 1.23
CA ASN A 138 -11.35 10.99 0.62
C ASN A 138 -10.21 12.03 0.65
N LEU A 139 -9.01 11.60 1.04
CA LEU A 139 -7.80 12.40 1.02
C LEU A 139 -6.83 11.80 -0.01
N PRO A 140 -6.89 12.25 -1.28
CA PRO A 140 -5.97 11.80 -2.32
C PRO A 140 -4.52 11.98 -1.90
N ARG A 141 -3.70 10.98 -2.22
CA ARG A 141 -2.27 10.96 -1.89
C ARG A 141 -1.43 11.85 -2.81
N THR A 142 -2.02 12.31 -3.91
CA THR A 142 -1.44 13.23 -4.87
C THR A 142 -2.33 14.46 -4.97
N ALA A 143 -1.73 15.60 -5.31
CA ALA A 143 -2.47 16.83 -5.49
C ALA A 143 -3.50 16.69 -6.65
N PRO A 144 -4.68 17.32 -6.55
CA PRO A 144 -5.13 18.17 -5.45
C PRO A 144 -5.49 17.36 -4.20
N PHE A 145 -4.99 17.80 -3.04
CA PHE A 145 -5.33 17.18 -1.75
C PHE A 145 -6.78 17.46 -1.38
N GLY A 146 -7.40 16.52 -0.64
CA GLY A 146 -8.75 16.70 -0.13
C GLY A 146 -8.81 17.83 0.90
N ILE A 147 -9.86 18.64 0.82
CA ILE A 147 -10.14 19.74 1.76
C ILE A 147 -11.26 19.29 2.69
N GLU A 148 -11.00 19.29 4.00
CA GLU A 148 -11.97 19.00 5.06
C GLU A 148 -12.74 20.28 5.42
N PRO A 149 -14.02 20.40 5.02
CA PRO A 149 -14.80 21.61 5.26
C PRO A 149 -15.54 21.59 6.58
N ARG A 150 -15.60 20.42 7.24
CA ARG A 150 -16.39 20.24 8.45
C ARG A 150 -15.56 20.65 9.66
N THR A 151 -16.21 21.33 10.59
CA THR A 151 -15.56 21.89 11.78
C THR A 151 -14.77 20.85 12.58
N GLY A 152 -13.61 21.25 13.10
CA GLY A 152 -12.90 20.53 14.16
C GLY A 152 -13.46 20.81 15.56
N GLY A 153 -14.49 21.65 15.68
CA GLY A 153 -14.95 22.17 16.96
C GLY A 153 -13.92 23.08 17.63
N SER A 154 -14.10 23.35 18.93
CA SER A 154 -13.22 24.23 19.70
C SER A 154 -11.80 23.68 19.89
N THR A 155 -11.61 22.37 19.76
CA THR A 155 -10.33 21.70 19.97
C THR A 155 -9.57 21.42 18.68
N GLY A 156 -10.10 21.78 17.51
CA GLY A 156 -9.47 21.44 16.22
C GLY A 156 -9.37 19.92 16.03
N ALA A 157 -10.41 19.18 16.40
CA ALA A 157 -10.44 17.72 16.35
C ALA A 157 -10.75 17.18 14.95
N HIS A 158 -9.82 16.38 14.42
CA HIS A 158 -9.97 15.68 13.15
C HIS A 158 -9.58 14.22 13.32
N LYS A 159 -10.07 13.34 12.45
CA LYS A 159 -9.74 11.92 12.49
C LYS A 159 -9.33 11.47 11.10
N LEU A 160 -8.13 10.91 11.01
CA LEU A 160 -7.62 10.29 9.81
C LEU A 160 -7.74 8.77 9.93
N VAL A 161 -8.17 8.11 8.87
CA VAL A 161 -8.25 6.65 8.78
C VAL A 161 -7.42 6.20 7.58
N PHE A 162 -6.40 5.41 7.85
CA PHE A 162 -5.54 4.77 6.86
C PHE A 162 -5.98 3.32 6.73
N THR A 163 -6.27 2.87 5.51
CA THR A 163 -6.66 1.48 5.23
C THR A 163 -5.63 0.82 4.34
N PHE A 164 -5.17 -0.34 4.77
CA PHE A 164 -4.18 -1.17 4.11
C PHE A 164 -4.82 -2.42 3.52
N ALA A 165 -4.13 -3.10 2.60
CA ALA A 165 -4.55 -4.39 2.08
C ALA A 165 -4.50 -5.47 3.17
N ASP A 166 -3.43 -5.48 3.97
CA ASP A 166 -3.17 -6.44 5.03
C ASP A 166 -3.00 -5.76 6.40
N PRO A 167 -3.10 -6.51 7.51
CA PRO A 167 -2.82 -5.97 8.84
C PRO A 167 -1.42 -5.40 8.98
N VAL A 168 -1.31 -4.23 9.62
CA VAL A 168 -0.02 -3.57 9.87
C VAL A 168 0.16 -3.23 11.35
N ALA A 169 1.40 -3.29 11.82
CA ALA A 169 1.80 -2.78 13.12
C ALA A 169 2.07 -1.28 13.05
N PHE A 170 1.50 -0.53 14.00
CA PHE A 170 1.80 0.88 14.22
C PHE A 170 3.23 1.04 14.76
N VAL A 171 4.00 1.95 14.16
CA VAL A 171 5.34 2.32 14.64
C VAL A 171 5.31 3.70 15.27
N SER A 172 4.87 4.71 14.51
CA SER A 172 4.76 6.09 15.00
C SER A 172 3.82 6.91 14.12
N ALA A 173 3.33 8.03 14.64
CA ALA A 173 2.64 9.03 13.85
C ALA A 173 2.91 10.43 14.39
N SER A 174 3.18 11.38 13.50
CA SER A 174 3.43 12.77 13.87
C SER A 174 2.93 13.74 12.80
N VAL A 175 2.62 14.96 13.22
CA VAL A 175 2.39 16.07 12.30
C VAL A 175 3.76 16.55 11.80
N THR A 176 4.00 16.44 10.49
CA THR A 176 5.27 16.80 9.85
C THR A 176 5.22 18.17 9.16
N LYS A 177 4.02 18.68 8.86
CA LYS A 177 3.79 20.06 8.38
C LYS A 177 2.46 20.59 8.89
N GLY A 178 2.38 21.91 9.06
CA GLY A 178 1.20 22.59 9.60
C GLY A 178 1.15 22.56 11.13
N THR A 179 0.02 22.99 11.69
CA THR A 179 -0.22 23.09 13.12
C THR A 179 -1.29 22.09 13.53
N GLY A 180 -0.95 21.24 14.49
CA GLY A 180 -1.80 20.21 15.07
C GLY A 180 -0.97 19.15 15.78
N THR A 181 -1.63 18.22 16.45
CA THR A 181 -0.97 17.13 17.19
C THR A 181 -1.72 15.82 16.95
N VAL A 182 -0.99 14.71 16.81
CA VAL A 182 -1.58 13.37 16.89
C VAL A 182 -1.84 13.08 18.37
N SER A 183 -3.12 13.08 18.77
CA SER A 183 -3.53 12.92 20.17
C SER A 183 -3.56 11.46 20.62
N THR A 184 -4.13 10.58 19.80
CA THR A 184 -4.28 9.15 20.06
C THR A 184 -4.34 8.38 18.75
N TYR A 185 -4.08 7.07 18.81
CA TYR A 185 -4.25 6.17 17.68
C TYR A 185 -5.00 4.88 18.11
N SER A 186 -5.51 4.15 17.13
CA SER A 186 -6.05 2.80 17.32
C SER A 186 -5.89 1.95 16.05
N GLY A 187 -6.10 0.63 16.19
CA GLY A 187 -6.07 -0.31 15.06
C GLY A 187 -4.74 -1.01 14.82
N ASN A 188 -3.81 -0.99 15.78
CA ASN A 188 -2.54 -1.73 15.69
C ASN A 188 -2.78 -3.23 15.43
N GLY A 189 -2.07 -3.80 14.45
CA GLY A 189 -2.24 -5.20 14.05
C GLY A 189 -3.52 -5.45 13.25
N THR A 190 -4.12 -4.42 12.67
CA THR A 190 -5.31 -4.52 11.80
C THR A 190 -5.06 -3.82 10.47
N PRO A 191 -5.89 -4.05 9.43
CA PRO A 191 -5.77 -3.33 8.15
C PRO A 191 -6.17 -1.85 8.23
N ALA A 192 -6.61 -1.33 9.39
CA ALA A 192 -7.06 0.05 9.52
C ALA A 192 -6.42 0.75 10.72
N ILE A 193 -5.58 1.75 10.46
CA ILE A 193 -5.01 2.63 11.49
C ILE A 193 -5.84 3.91 11.55
N THR A 194 -6.37 4.23 12.73
CA THR A 194 -7.07 5.48 12.98
C THR A 194 -6.20 6.41 13.81
N LEU A 195 -6.01 7.65 13.36
CA LEU A 195 -5.34 8.71 14.09
C LEU A 195 -6.36 9.79 14.47
N ASN A 196 -6.42 10.15 15.74
CA ASN A 196 -7.18 11.31 16.20
C ASN A 196 -6.22 12.48 16.37
N LEU A 197 -6.53 13.59 15.70
CA LEU A 197 -5.78 14.83 15.76
C LEU A 197 -6.49 15.82 16.69
N SER A 198 -5.72 16.69 17.33
CA SER A 198 -6.20 17.85 18.09
C SER A 198 -5.33 19.08 17.81
N GLY A 199 -5.83 20.25 18.16
CA GLY A 199 -5.12 21.52 17.95
C GLY A 199 -4.90 21.86 16.47
N VAL A 200 -5.63 21.23 15.55
CA VAL A 200 -5.52 21.50 14.11
C VAL A 200 -6.11 22.88 13.83
N THR A 201 -5.30 23.82 13.36
CA THR A 201 -5.76 25.17 13.00
C THR A 201 -6.50 25.16 11.67
N ASP A 202 -7.34 26.19 11.44
CA ASP A 202 -8.02 26.40 10.16
C ASP A 202 -7.08 27.10 9.15
N MET A 203 -7.47 27.15 7.87
CA MET A 203 -6.74 27.82 6.78
C MET A 203 -5.30 27.32 6.60
N GLN A 204 -5.11 26.00 6.57
CA GLN A 204 -3.79 25.40 6.36
C GLN A 204 -3.86 24.09 5.57
N THR A 205 -2.71 23.63 5.10
CA THR A 205 -2.53 22.22 4.71
C THR A 205 -1.70 21.54 5.78
N ILE A 206 -2.30 20.60 6.50
CA ILE A 206 -1.61 19.78 7.50
C ILE A 206 -1.10 18.49 6.83
N GLU A 207 0.10 18.05 7.20
CA GLU A 207 0.66 16.77 6.79
C GLU A 207 0.94 15.92 8.02
N VAL A 208 0.36 14.71 8.04
CA VAL A 208 0.62 13.71 9.09
C VAL A 208 1.39 12.58 8.46
N THR A 209 2.55 12.23 9.02
CA THR A 209 3.31 11.07 8.61
C THR A 209 3.00 9.91 9.55
N LEU A 210 2.45 8.82 9.00
CA LEU A 210 2.22 7.56 9.69
C LEU A 210 3.31 6.56 9.29
N SER A 211 4.01 6.01 10.27
CA SER A 211 4.96 4.91 10.07
C SER A 211 4.36 3.60 10.58
N VAL A 212 4.43 2.55 9.75
CA VAL A 212 3.92 1.21 10.02
C VAL A 212 4.93 0.14 9.60
N SER A 213 4.72 -1.10 10.05
CA SER A 213 5.50 -2.26 9.65
C SER A 213 4.62 -3.51 9.51
N ASP A 214 4.99 -4.43 8.62
CA ASP A 214 4.41 -5.78 8.54
C ASP A 214 5.29 -6.83 9.27
N GLY A 215 6.32 -6.37 9.99
CA GLY A 215 7.34 -7.21 10.65
C GLY A 215 8.61 -7.43 9.83
N SER A 216 8.56 -7.29 8.51
CA SER A 216 9.72 -7.46 7.61
C SER A 216 10.10 -6.17 6.87
N HIS A 217 9.11 -5.33 6.60
CA HIS A 217 9.21 -4.04 5.95
C HIS A 217 8.71 -2.94 6.87
N ALA A 218 9.26 -1.75 6.69
CA ALA A 218 8.76 -0.53 7.30
C ALA A 218 8.33 0.44 6.20
N LEU A 219 7.21 1.13 6.41
CA LEU A 219 6.68 2.12 5.48
C LEU A 219 6.29 3.38 6.24
N SER A 220 6.75 4.52 5.73
CA SER A 220 6.35 5.85 6.21
C SER A 220 5.50 6.55 5.15
N ILE A 221 4.31 6.99 5.55
CA ILE A 221 3.26 7.45 4.66
C ILE A 221 2.90 8.88 5.04
N PRO A 222 3.25 9.88 4.21
CA PRO A 222 2.71 11.22 4.37
C PRO A 222 1.26 11.26 3.89
N ALA A 223 0.39 11.85 4.69
CA ALA A 223 -0.99 12.17 4.34
C ALA A 223 -1.24 13.67 4.52
N SER A 224 -1.55 14.35 3.44
CA SER A 224 -1.88 15.78 3.45
C SER A 224 -3.39 16.00 3.45
N MET A 225 -3.84 16.98 4.23
CA MET A 225 -5.24 17.40 4.29
C MET A 225 -5.30 18.93 4.29
N GLY A 226 -6.04 19.50 3.35
CA GLY A 226 -6.46 20.90 3.44
C GLY A 226 -7.49 21.04 4.55
N VAL A 227 -7.30 21.99 5.45
CA VAL A 227 -8.25 22.33 6.52
C VAL A 227 -8.75 23.73 6.23
N LEU A 228 -9.99 23.80 5.77
CA LEU A 228 -10.67 25.05 5.48
C LEU A 228 -12.15 24.90 5.82
N ALA A 229 -12.47 25.18 7.07
CA ALA A 229 -13.82 25.00 7.58
C ALA A 229 -14.81 25.90 6.82
N GLY A 230 -15.79 25.30 6.16
CA GLY A 230 -16.78 25.99 5.34
C GLY A 230 -16.57 25.93 3.82
N ASP A 231 -15.45 25.40 3.32
CA ASP A 231 -15.22 25.18 1.89
C ASP A 231 -15.92 23.91 1.37
N VAL A 232 -17.25 23.98 1.37
CA VAL A 232 -18.12 22.86 1.00
C VAL A 232 -17.88 22.43 -0.43
N THR A 233 -17.56 23.37 -1.32
CA THR A 233 -17.31 23.14 -2.75
C THR A 233 -15.93 22.56 -3.04
N GLY A 234 -14.97 22.75 -2.13
CA GLY A 234 -13.60 22.28 -2.27
C GLY A 234 -12.77 23.13 -3.24
N ASP A 235 -13.14 24.40 -3.43
CA ASP A 235 -12.49 25.33 -4.37
C ASP A 235 -11.35 26.14 -3.74
N ARG A 236 -11.04 25.86 -2.46
CA ARG A 236 -10.00 26.49 -1.63
C ARG A 236 -10.36 27.88 -1.10
N VAL A 237 -11.59 28.38 -1.28
CA VAL A 237 -12.02 29.70 -0.80
C VAL A 237 -13.44 29.63 -0.25
N VAL A 238 -13.62 29.93 1.02
CA VAL A 238 -14.96 30.04 1.61
C VAL A 238 -15.66 31.28 1.09
N ASN A 239 -16.76 31.10 0.35
CA ASN A 239 -17.50 32.22 -0.24
C ASN A 239 -19.01 31.93 -0.40
N SER A 240 -19.72 32.81 -1.11
CA SER A 240 -21.16 32.68 -1.34
C SER A 240 -21.56 31.41 -2.11
N THR A 241 -20.64 30.82 -2.87
CA THR A 241 -20.85 29.55 -3.58
C THR A 241 -21.02 28.39 -2.60
N ASP A 242 -20.24 28.34 -1.52
CA ASP A 242 -20.41 27.34 -0.46
C ASP A 242 -21.74 27.52 0.26
N GLN A 243 -22.08 28.78 0.59
CA GLN A 243 -23.34 29.10 1.24
C GLN A 243 -24.54 28.71 0.36
N ASN A 244 -24.46 28.97 -0.95
CA ASN A 244 -25.48 28.55 -1.92
C ASN A 244 -25.57 27.02 -2.01
N SER A 245 -24.45 26.31 -1.94
CA SER A 245 -24.41 24.84 -1.89
C SER A 245 -25.14 24.31 -0.65
N ILE A 246 -24.96 24.93 0.52
CA ILE A 246 -25.70 24.59 1.74
C ILE A 246 -27.18 24.91 1.59
N ASN A 247 -27.52 26.13 1.14
CA ASN A 247 -28.91 26.57 0.99
C ASN A 247 -29.71 25.64 0.06
N SER A 248 -29.10 25.15 -1.02
CA SER A 248 -29.72 24.18 -1.94
C SER A 248 -30.06 22.82 -1.30
N LYS A 249 -29.50 22.53 -0.11
CA LYS A 249 -29.63 21.27 0.62
C LYS A 249 -30.30 21.47 1.99
N SER A 250 -30.72 22.69 2.33
CA SER A 250 -31.31 23.02 3.62
C SER A 250 -32.57 22.19 3.89
N GLY A 251 -32.72 21.72 5.13
CA GLY A 251 -33.78 20.82 5.57
C GLY A 251 -33.53 19.33 5.32
N GLN A 252 -32.43 18.96 4.64
CA GLN A 252 -32.08 17.55 4.42
C GLN A 252 -31.34 16.96 5.63
N ILE A 253 -31.67 15.72 5.97
CA ILE A 253 -30.82 14.88 6.83
C ILE A 253 -29.52 14.58 6.08
N THR A 254 -28.40 14.65 6.79
CA THR A 254 -27.09 14.40 6.22
C THR A 254 -26.96 12.99 5.67
N LYS A 255 -26.40 12.87 4.45
CA LYS A 255 -26.16 11.59 3.77
C LYS A 255 -24.84 11.59 3.02
N ALA A 256 -24.47 10.44 2.45
CA ALA A 256 -23.20 10.23 1.76
C ALA A 256 -22.91 11.21 0.62
N THR A 257 -23.94 11.83 0.01
CA THR A 257 -23.76 12.81 -1.08
C THR A 257 -23.83 14.27 -0.60
N THR A 258 -24.13 14.53 0.67
CA THR A 258 -24.37 15.89 1.20
C THR A 258 -23.60 16.22 2.47
N TYR A 259 -22.89 15.27 3.07
CA TYR A 259 -22.16 15.45 4.33
C TYR A 259 -21.16 16.60 4.35
N ARG A 260 -20.64 17.04 3.18
CA ARG A 260 -19.78 18.23 3.13
C ARG A 260 -20.52 19.52 3.52
N ALA A 261 -21.84 19.59 3.29
CA ALA A 261 -22.68 20.76 3.57
C ALA A 261 -23.14 20.84 5.04
N ASP A 262 -23.06 19.73 5.78
CA ASP A 262 -23.26 19.70 7.23
C ASP A 262 -21.91 19.97 7.91
N VAL A 263 -21.51 21.24 7.87
CA VAL A 263 -20.21 21.70 8.39
C VAL A 263 -20.19 21.79 9.91
N THR A 264 -21.37 21.87 10.53
CA THR A 264 -21.56 21.87 11.99
C THR A 264 -21.66 20.48 12.60
N ILE A 265 -21.69 19.44 11.77
CA ILE A 265 -21.65 18.00 12.12
C ILE A 265 -22.79 17.53 13.03
N ASP A 266 -23.97 18.16 12.91
CA ASP A 266 -25.13 17.86 13.76
C ASP A 266 -26.11 16.82 13.13
N GLY A 267 -25.91 16.49 11.85
CA GLY A 267 -26.72 15.51 11.12
C GLY A 267 -27.88 16.12 10.32
N ILE A 268 -28.06 17.44 10.32
CA ILE A 268 -29.10 18.12 9.55
C ILE A 268 -28.57 19.40 8.90
N ILE A 269 -28.70 19.49 7.58
CA ILE A 269 -28.21 20.66 6.85
C ILE A 269 -29.22 21.81 6.99
N ASN A 270 -28.82 22.93 7.59
CA ASN A 270 -29.75 24.04 7.85
C ASN A 270 -29.06 25.43 7.94
N GLY A 271 -29.78 26.41 8.49
CA GLY A 271 -29.30 27.79 8.66
C GLY A 271 -28.09 27.94 9.59
N ASN A 272 -27.83 26.98 10.47
CA ASN A 272 -26.63 26.95 11.31
C ASN A 272 -25.38 26.68 10.49
N ASP A 273 -25.43 25.76 9.52
CA ASP A 273 -24.35 25.52 8.57
C ASP A 273 -24.13 26.74 7.68
N ALA A 274 -25.22 27.34 7.17
CA ALA A 274 -25.13 28.54 6.35
C ALA A 274 -24.51 29.72 7.12
N SER A 275 -24.87 29.89 8.39
CA SER A 275 -24.29 30.92 9.27
C SER A 275 -22.83 30.62 9.61
N PHE A 276 -22.48 29.34 9.79
CA PHE A 276 -21.10 28.90 10.02
C PHE A 276 -20.19 29.27 8.84
N VAL A 277 -20.66 29.04 7.61
CA VAL A 277 -19.95 29.42 6.38
C VAL A 277 -19.92 30.94 6.21
N GLY A 278 -21.04 31.62 6.43
CA GLY A 278 -21.12 33.09 6.33
C GLY A 278 -20.11 33.81 7.22
N ASN A 279 -19.92 33.33 8.45
CA ASN A 279 -18.94 33.87 9.41
C ASN A 279 -17.47 33.61 9.02
N ARG A 280 -17.21 32.83 7.97
CA ARG A 280 -15.88 32.46 7.47
C ARG A 280 -15.65 32.89 6.03
N SER A 281 -16.58 33.64 5.43
CA SER A 281 -16.45 34.13 4.07
C SER A 281 -15.14 34.93 3.90
N GLY A 282 -14.35 34.59 2.90
CA GLY A 282 -13.02 35.16 2.63
C GLY A 282 -11.85 34.33 3.16
N ASN A 283 -12.09 33.34 4.04
CA ASN A 283 -11.07 32.38 4.42
C ASN A 283 -10.64 31.56 3.20
N LYS A 284 -9.35 31.27 3.08
CA LYS A 284 -8.79 30.53 1.95
C LYS A 284 -7.61 29.67 2.38
N LEU A 285 -7.34 28.61 1.63
CA LEU A 285 -6.09 27.88 1.79
C LEU A 285 -4.92 28.71 1.20
N PRO A 286 -3.73 28.63 1.81
CA PRO A 286 -2.51 29.22 1.26
C PRO A 286 -2.15 28.73 -0.15
#